data_AF-A0A9E2HXS4-F1
#
_entry.id   AF-A0A9E2HXS4-F1
#
_cell.length_a   1.000
_cell.length_b   1.000
_cell.length_c   1.000
_cell.angle_alpha   90.00
_cell.angle_beta   90.00
_cell.angle_gamma   90.00
#
_symmetry.space_group_name_H-M   'P 1'
#
loop_
_entity.id
_entity.type
_entity.pdbx_description
1 polymer ?
#
loop_
_entity_poly.entity_id
_entity_poly.type
_entity_poly.pdbx_seq_one_letter_code
_entity_poly.pdbx_strand_id
1 'polypeptide(L)'
;MDIRKIRAIIDLIKEKEIGEIEISEGEESVRISQFNQATPRIIEQHAPVPVVPSTTPFTAPASAPTKSEHKQTVNSPMVGTFYISPSPDAAPFINIGQQVSPGDVLCIVEAMKMFNQIEADRAGKVVARLVED
;
A
#
# COMPACT_ATOMS: atom_id res chain seq x y z
N MET A 1 -30.13 -4.09 -10.47
CA MET A 1 -30.24 -2.61 -10.63
C MET A 1 -30.54 -2.23 -12.09
N ASP A 2 -31.44 -1.26 -12.36
CA ASP A 2 -31.75 -0.78 -13.73
C ASP A 2 -30.62 0.09 -14.34
N ILE A 3 -30.22 -0.17 -15.59
CA ILE A 3 -29.25 0.63 -16.37
C ILE A 3 -29.58 2.13 -16.44
N ARG A 4 -30.86 2.49 -16.41
CA ARG A 4 -31.31 3.89 -16.40
C ARG A 4 -30.95 4.62 -15.11
N LYS A 5 -30.95 3.92 -13.97
CA LYS A 5 -30.56 4.50 -12.66
C LYS A 5 -29.05 4.72 -12.59
N ILE A 6 -28.26 3.80 -13.13
CA ILE A 6 -26.79 3.89 -13.14
C ILE A 6 -26.32 5.13 -13.92
N ARG A 7 -26.94 5.42 -15.07
CA ARG A 7 -26.58 6.60 -15.89
C ARG A 7 -26.87 7.93 -15.18
N ALA A 8 -28.01 8.03 -14.49
CA ALA A 8 -28.35 9.21 -13.71
C ALA A 8 -27.37 9.45 -12.53
N ILE A 9 -26.86 8.37 -11.93
CA ILE A 9 -25.86 8.44 -10.86
C ILE A 9 -24.51 8.94 -11.40
N ILE A 10 -24.07 8.44 -12.57
CA ILE A 10 -22.84 8.89 -13.24
C ILE A 10 -22.92 10.39 -13.59
N ASP A 11 -24.05 10.85 -14.11
CA ASP A 11 -24.25 12.26 -14.46
C ASP A 11 -24.26 13.16 -13.20
N LEU A 12 -24.82 12.69 -12.08
CA LEU A 12 -24.82 13.42 -10.80
C LEU A 12 -23.42 13.49 -10.16
N ILE A 13 -22.62 12.41 -10.25
CA ILE A 13 -21.24 12.38 -9.75
C ILE A 13 -20.38 13.42 -10.47
N LYS A 14 -20.62 13.63 -11.77
CA LYS A 14 -19.86 14.59 -12.58
C LYS A 14 -20.18 16.05 -12.25
N GLU A 15 -21.41 16.35 -11.81
CA GLU A 15 -21.81 17.72 -11.43
C GLU A 15 -21.36 18.10 -10.01
N LYS A 16 -21.21 17.11 -9.11
CA LYS A 16 -21.00 17.34 -7.67
C LYS A 16 -19.56 17.14 -7.19
N GLU A 17 -18.60 16.85 -8.07
CA GLU A 17 -17.18 16.55 -7.73
C GLU A 17 -17.05 15.54 -6.56
N ILE A 18 -17.87 14.49 -6.58
CA ILE A 18 -17.87 13.47 -5.52
C ILE A 18 -16.73 12.48 -5.81
N GLY A 19 -15.75 12.43 -4.91
CA GLY A 19 -14.57 11.57 -5.06
C GLY A 19 -14.84 10.07 -4.94
N GLU A 20 -15.90 9.67 -4.22
CA GLU A 20 -16.27 8.26 -4.04
C GLU A 20 -17.75 8.09 -3.69
N ILE A 21 -18.42 7.13 -4.33
CA ILE A 21 -19.79 6.69 -4.00
C ILE A 21 -19.85 5.15 -3.98
N GLU A 22 -20.44 4.62 -2.92
CA GLU A 22 -20.76 3.20 -2.75
C GLU A 22 -22.26 3.08 -2.47
N ILE A 23 -22.95 2.28 -3.28
CA ILE A 23 -24.38 2.01 -3.12
C ILE A 23 -24.59 0.50 -3.10
N SER A 24 -25.27 0.02 -2.05
CA SER A 24 -25.58 -1.39 -1.83
C SER A 24 -27.09 -1.56 -1.74
N GLU A 25 -27.68 -2.31 -2.68
CA GLU A 25 -29.12 -2.62 -2.69
C GLU A 25 -29.27 -4.15 -2.84
N GLY A 26 -29.49 -4.84 -1.72
CA GLY A 26 -29.61 -6.31 -1.69
C GLY A 26 -28.27 -7.01 -1.94
N GLU A 27 -28.18 -7.80 -3.02
CA GLU A 27 -26.98 -8.58 -3.41
C GLU A 27 -26.12 -7.87 -4.47
N GLU A 28 -26.51 -6.68 -4.94
CA GLU A 28 -25.77 -5.90 -5.94
C GLU A 28 -25.07 -4.69 -5.29
N SER A 29 -23.74 -4.64 -5.37
CA SER A 29 -22.90 -3.52 -4.90
C SER A 29 -22.19 -2.84 -6.07
N VAL A 30 -22.26 -1.50 -6.13
CA VAL A 30 -21.56 -0.71 -7.15
C VAL A 30 -20.74 0.39 -6.47
N ARG A 31 -19.42 0.37 -6.70
CA ARG A 31 -18.44 1.34 -6.20
C ARG A 31 -17.88 2.15 -7.36
N ILE A 32 -17.92 3.49 -7.24
CA ILE A 32 -17.43 4.42 -8.25
C ILE A 32 -16.50 5.43 -7.56
N SER A 33 -15.24 5.50 -8.00
CA SER A 33 -14.21 6.36 -7.42
C SER A 33 -13.57 7.25 -8.50
N GLN A 34 -13.48 8.56 -8.26
CA GLN A 34 -12.72 9.49 -9.10
C GLN A 34 -11.40 9.84 -8.41
N PHE A 35 -10.29 9.41 -9.02
CA PHE A 35 -8.94 9.63 -8.50
C PHE A 35 -8.43 11.02 -8.91
N ASN A 36 -8.57 12.02 -8.04
CA ASN A 36 -8.02 13.36 -8.27
C ASN A 36 -6.75 13.57 -7.41
N GLN A 37 -5.57 13.41 -8.01
CA GLN A 37 -4.30 13.67 -7.33
C GLN A 37 -4.05 15.19 -7.23
N ALA A 38 -4.29 15.77 -6.05
CA ALA A 38 -3.73 17.06 -5.66
C ALA A 38 -2.48 16.83 -4.78
N THR A 39 -1.30 17.22 -5.29
CA THR A 39 -0.02 17.14 -4.59
C THR A 39 0.22 18.40 -3.75
N PRO A 40 0.45 18.29 -2.42
CA PRO A 40 0.86 19.45 -1.63
C PRO A 40 2.37 19.72 -1.77
N ARG A 41 2.73 20.98 -1.99
CA ARG A 41 4.12 21.47 -1.95
C ARG A 41 4.55 21.70 -0.50
N ILE A 42 5.66 21.09 -0.08
CA ILE A 42 6.29 21.31 1.23
C ILE A 42 7.28 22.47 1.09
N ILE A 43 7.18 23.47 1.98
CA ILE A 43 8.11 24.59 2.12
C ILE A 43 9.19 24.18 3.12
N GLU A 44 10.46 24.21 2.69
CA GLU A 44 11.61 23.80 3.49
C GLU A 44 12.19 25.00 4.27
N GLN A 45 12.02 25.02 5.59
CA GLN A 45 12.68 25.98 6.49
C GLN A 45 13.96 25.36 7.05
N HIS A 46 15.12 25.84 6.59
CA HIS A 46 16.42 25.56 7.21
C HIS A 46 16.73 26.62 8.28
N ALA A 47 17.09 26.18 9.49
CA ALA A 47 17.71 27.00 10.53
C ALA A 47 19.04 26.36 11.00
N PRO A 48 20.12 27.14 11.19
CA PRO A 48 21.47 26.60 11.44
C PRO A 48 21.71 26.19 12.90
N VAL A 49 22.58 25.19 13.07
CA VAL A 49 22.96 24.52 14.32
C VAL A 49 24.26 25.14 14.88
N PRO A 50 24.41 25.37 16.21
CA PRO A 50 25.71 25.59 16.82
C PRO A 50 26.35 24.28 17.32
N VAL A 51 27.68 24.20 17.18
CA VAL A 51 28.53 23.04 17.43
C VAL A 51 29.06 23.05 18.87
N VAL A 52 28.98 21.92 19.58
CA VAL A 52 29.78 21.64 20.79
C VAL A 52 30.23 20.17 20.81
N PRO A 53 31.50 19.85 21.14
CA PRO A 53 31.99 18.48 21.20
C PRO A 53 32.11 17.97 22.66
N SER A 54 31.66 16.75 22.95
CA SER A 54 32.33 15.88 23.95
C SER A 54 31.86 14.40 23.94
N THR A 55 32.81 13.51 23.65
CA THR A 55 33.15 12.21 24.27
C THR A 55 32.07 11.31 24.92
N THR A 56 31.73 10.17 24.29
CA THR A 56 31.88 8.76 24.77
C THR A 56 31.05 7.79 23.89
N PRO A 57 31.61 6.68 23.37
CA PRO A 57 30.83 5.68 22.65
C PRO A 57 30.22 4.65 23.61
N PHE A 58 28.94 4.80 23.93
CA PHE A 58 28.10 3.68 24.34
C PHE A 58 27.40 3.14 23.10
N THR A 59 27.76 1.91 22.72
CA THR A 59 27.25 1.17 21.57
C THR A 59 25.77 0.86 21.76
N ALA A 60 24.90 1.76 21.30
CA ALA A 60 23.58 1.39 20.79
C ALA A 60 23.76 0.94 19.33
N PRO A 61 23.06 -0.10 18.84
CA PRO A 61 23.14 -0.45 17.43
C PRO A 61 22.64 0.74 16.60
N ALA A 62 23.60 1.36 15.92
CA ALA A 62 23.36 2.35 14.91
C ALA A 62 22.45 1.72 13.85
N SER A 63 21.20 2.19 13.78
CA SER A 63 20.45 2.09 12.53
C SER A 63 21.28 2.84 11.50
N ALA A 64 22.01 2.08 10.68
CA ALA A 64 22.67 2.62 9.52
C ALA A 64 21.63 3.43 8.73
N PRO A 65 21.98 4.64 8.23
CA PRO A 65 21.10 5.31 7.30
C PRO A 65 21.05 4.42 6.07
N THR A 66 19.97 3.64 5.92
CA THR A 66 19.75 2.89 4.70
C THR A 66 19.71 3.94 3.61
N LYS A 67 20.62 3.81 2.66
CA LYS A 67 20.64 4.59 1.43
C LYS A 67 19.20 4.56 0.91
N SER A 68 18.49 5.68 1.04
CA SER A 68 17.13 5.83 0.54
C SER A 68 17.21 5.94 -0.97
N GLU A 69 17.66 4.85 -1.60
CA GLU A 69 17.18 4.52 -2.92
C GLU A 69 15.69 4.32 -2.70
N HIS A 70 14.87 5.19 -3.28
CA HIS A 70 13.41 5.15 -3.18
C HIS A 70 12.90 3.78 -3.68
N LYS A 71 13.02 2.75 -2.85
CA LYS A 71 12.46 1.43 -3.10
C LYS A 71 10.99 1.58 -2.82
N GLN A 72 10.20 1.53 -3.89
CA GLN A 72 8.75 1.48 -3.80
C GLN A 72 8.40 0.23 -2.98
N THR A 73 7.79 0.44 -1.81
CA THR A 73 7.33 -0.64 -0.95
C THR A 73 5.83 -0.83 -1.11
N VAL A 74 5.38 -2.08 -1.00
CA VAL A 74 3.96 -2.41 -0.84
C VAL A 74 3.73 -2.60 0.64
N ASN A 75 2.93 -1.72 1.24
CA ASN A 75 2.60 -1.75 2.66
C ASN A 75 1.26 -2.45 2.86
N SER A 76 1.10 -3.17 3.98
CA SER A 76 -0.19 -3.77 4.32
C SER A 76 -1.23 -2.67 4.62
N PRO A 77 -2.44 -2.75 4.06
CA PRO A 77 -3.54 -1.82 4.37
C PRO A 77 -4.21 -2.14 5.71
N MET A 78 -3.88 -3.27 6.33
CA MET A 78 -4.49 -3.75 7.58
C MET A 78 -3.45 -4.29 8.55
N VAL A 79 -3.82 -4.36 9.82
CA VAL A 79 -3.02 -5.02 10.86
C VAL A 79 -3.38 -6.51 10.88
N GLY A 80 -2.36 -7.37 10.89
CA GLY A 80 -2.53 -8.82 10.87
C GLY A 80 -1.21 -9.57 10.86
N THR A 81 -1.28 -10.89 10.71
CA THR A 81 -0.12 -11.78 10.57
C THR A 81 0.22 -11.94 9.09
N PHE A 82 1.51 -11.81 8.74
CA PHE A 82 1.98 -11.92 7.36
C PHE A 82 2.26 -13.39 7.01
N TYR A 83 1.85 -13.81 5.81
CA TYR A 83 2.17 -15.12 5.26
C TYR A 83 2.66 -15.01 3.81
N ILE A 84 3.78 -15.66 3.50
CA ILE A 84 4.33 -15.65 2.13
C ILE A 84 3.77 -16.77 1.24
N SER A 85 3.15 -17.78 1.84
CA SER A 85 2.56 -18.93 1.17
C SER A 85 1.08 -19.06 1.52
N PRO A 86 0.25 -19.68 0.65
CA PRO A 86 -1.17 -19.92 0.94
C PRO A 86 -1.40 -20.96 2.05
N SER A 87 -0.39 -21.80 2.31
CA SER A 87 -0.38 -22.78 3.39
C SER A 87 1.08 -23.16 3.72
N PRO A 88 1.35 -23.81 4.88
CA PRO A 88 2.72 -24.11 5.33
C PRO A 88 3.53 -24.97 4.35
N ASP A 89 2.86 -25.88 3.64
CA ASP A 89 3.47 -26.82 2.69
C ASP A 89 3.49 -26.30 1.24
N ALA A 90 2.90 -25.13 0.99
CA ALA A 90 2.80 -24.57 -0.36
C ALA A 90 3.98 -23.65 -0.70
N ALA A 91 4.24 -23.52 -2.00
CA ALA A 91 5.23 -22.60 -2.52
C ALA A 91 4.85 -21.13 -2.21
N PRO A 92 5.84 -20.25 -2.01
CA PRO A 92 5.59 -18.83 -1.81
C PRO A 92 4.96 -18.21 -3.05
N PHE A 93 4.10 -17.21 -2.85
CA PHE A 93 3.50 -16.46 -3.96
C PHE A 93 4.55 -15.80 -4.86
N ILE A 94 5.60 -15.25 -4.24
CA ILE A 94 6.68 -14.55 -4.92
C ILE A 94 8.07 -14.85 -4.36
N ASN A 95 9.06 -14.84 -5.24
CA ASN A 95 10.48 -14.98 -4.91
C ASN A 95 11.26 -13.69 -5.13
N ILE A 96 12.36 -13.50 -4.39
CA ILE A 96 13.27 -12.38 -4.63
C ILE A 96 13.87 -12.54 -6.03
N GLY A 97 13.80 -11.48 -6.83
CA GLY A 97 14.21 -11.45 -8.22
C GLY A 97 13.10 -11.75 -9.22
N GLN A 98 11.90 -12.13 -8.78
CA GLN A 98 10.76 -12.39 -9.66
C GLN A 98 10.19 -11.08 -10.22
N GLN A 99 9.76 -11.12 -11.49
CA GLN A 99 9.00 -10.05 -12.12
C GLN A 99 7.52 -10.18 -11.74
N VAL A 100 6.87 -9.08 -11.36
CA VAL A 100 5.45 -9.03 -10.98
C VAL A 100 4.72 -7.98 -11.79
N SER A 101 3.43 -8.18 -12.00
CA SER A 101 2.48 -7.30 -12.69
C SER A 101 1.39 -6.84 -11.73
N PRO A 102 0.68 -5.72 -12.02
CA PRO A 102 -0.46 -5.31 -11.21
C PRO A 102 -1.51 -6.43 -11.11
N GLY A 103 -1.99 -6.71 -9.91
CA GLY A 103 -2.92 -7.80 -9.61
C GLY A 103 -2.25 -9.13 -9.23
N ASP A 104 -0.92 -9.27 -9.40
CA ASP A 104 -0.23 -10.47 -8.92
C ASP A 104 -0.23 -10.53 -7.39
N VAL A 105 -0.59 -11.68 -6.83
CA VAL A 105 -0.59 -11.89 -5.37
C VAL A 105 0.84 -11.93 -4.85
N LEU A 106 1.14 -11.10 -3.85
CA LEU A 106 2.47 -10.99 -3.24
C LEU A 106 2.57 -11.77 -1.94
N CYS A 107 1.53 -11.70 -1.12
CA CYS A 107 1.44 -12.35 0.19
C CYS A 107 -0.02 -12.38 0.65
N ILE A 108 -0.24 -13.03 1.79
CA ILE A 108 -1.51 -12.99 2.51
C ILE A 108 -1.29 -12.31 3.86
N VAL A 109 -2.30 -11.56 4.32
CA VAL A 109 -2.37 -11.06 5.69
C VAL A 109 -3.59 -11.68 6.37
N GLU A 110 -3.34 -12.39 7.48
CA GLU A 110 -4.41 -12.90 8.34
C GLU A 110 -4.86 -11.82 9.32
N ALA A 111 -6.12 -11.43 9.24
CA ALA A 111 -6.75 -10.54 10.21
C ALA A 111 -8.12 -11.11 10.58
N MET A 112 -8.37 -11.27 11.90
CA MET A 112 -9.65 -11.77 12.41
C MET A 112 -10.11 -13.11 11.80
N LYS A 113 -9.18 -14.06 11.56
CA LYS A 113 -9.40 -15.35 10.89
C LYS A 113 -9.80 -15.27 9.40
N MET A 114 -9.63 -14.10 8.78
CA MET A 114 -9.74 -13.93 7.34
C MET A 114 -8.35 -13.78 6.72
N PHE A 115 -8.13 -14.48 5.61
CA PHE A 115 -6.89 -14.46 4.85
C PHE A 115 -7.05 -13.54 3.64
N ASN A 116 -6.52 -12.33 3.74
CA ASN A 116 -6.67 -11.32 2.71
C ASN A 116 -5.42 -11.29 1.82
N GLN A 117 -5.61 -11.40 0.51
CA GLN A 117 -4.52 -11.35 -0.46
C GLN A 117 -4.06 -9.90 -0.65
N ILE A 118 -2.74 -9.71 -0.65
CA ILE A 118 -2.13 -8.43 -0.99
C ILE A 118 -1.58 -8.55 -2.40
N GLU A 119 -2.11 -7.73 -3.29
CA GLU A 119 -1.74 -7.71 -4.71
C GLU A 119 -0.69 -6.63 -4.99
N ALA A 120 0.11 -6.85 -6.02
CA ALA A 120 0.96 -5.81 -6.59
C ALA A 120 0.09 -4.72 -7.21
N ASP A 121 0.38 -3.46 -6.91
CA ASP A 121 -0.32 -2.32 -7.48
C ASP A 121 0.40 -1.74 -8.71
N ARG A 122 1.59 -2.26 -9.01
CA ARG A 122 2.42 -1.84 -10.14
C ARG A 122 3.30 -2.98 -10.65
N ALA A 123 3.70 -2.91 -11.91
CA ALA A 123 4.67 -3.84 -12.46
C ALA A 123 6.08 -3.55 -11.91
N GLY A 124 6.87 -4.59 -11.63
CA GLY A 124 8.19 -4.42 -11.05
C GLY A 124 8.96 -5.73 -10.87
N LYS A 125 10.10 -5.63 -10.18
CA LYS A 125 10.91 -6.80 -9.77
C LYS A 125 10.98 -6.83 -8.25
N VAL A 126 10.74 -7.98 -7.65
CA VAL A 126 10.87 -8.16 -6.19
C VAL A 126 12.34 -8.06 -5.82
N VAL A 127 12.72 -7.04 -5.06
CA VAL A 127 14.13 -6.79 -4.68
C VAL A 127 14.48 -7.25 -3.28
N ALA A 128 13.49 -7.26 -2.39
CA ALA A 128 13.66 -7.64 -0.99
C ALA A 128 12.29 -7.94 -0.38
N ARG A 129 12.31 -8.74 0.69
CA ARG A 129 11.17 -8.94 1.59
C ARG A 129 11.54 -8.29 2.92
N LEU A 130 10.62 -7.51 3.50
CA LEU A 130 10.86 -6.73 4.72
C LEU A 130 10.30 -7.38 5.99
N VAL A 131 9.54 -8.46 5.83
CA VAL A 131 8.84 -9.19 6.89
C VAL A 131 9.04 -10.68 6.66
N GLU A 132 9.18 -11.45 7.73
CA GLU A 132 9.26 -12.91 7.72
C GLU A 132 7.92 -13.51 8.15
N ASP A 133 7.71 -14.79 7.81
CA ASP A 133 6.51 -15.57 8.17
C ASP A 133 6.46 -15.84 9.69
#